data_AF-K1Y0Z7-F1
#
_entry.id   AF-K1Y0Z7-F1
#
_cell.length_a   1.000
_cell.length_b   1.000
_cell.length_c   1.000
_cell.angle_alpha   90.00
_cell.angle_beta   90.00
_cell.angle_gamma   90.00
#
_symmetry.space_group_name_H-M   'P 1'
#
loop_
_entity.id
_entity.type
_entity.pdbx_description
1 polymer ?
#
loop_
_entity_poly.entity_id
_entity_poly.type
_entity_poly.pdbx_seq_one_letter_code
_entity_poly.pdbx_strand_id
1 'polypeptide(L)'
;MKRILILLVLSMFSFSLPGQTTEETGQLILTLAKRSGALPSLYTKHYKVKAWSTKLSKPIPAVYETWTLSNFQAAMDVSTKKPIDWGVNGDRYVVVNIVPDLNNRPYHLRDDLAGTEHCLTFTLELYEFDGKFVKTISKWGYLLGSGYYGVVYVQQGVYPTFLSGVAVEKGGTLTYRVYNDTETRLSNLVDESDMRKALREKEVDLPDEIPLQLSCTFPPKPVFDAAKTALLEKMKRESPFLQVKYYQKGVYDAGKRDFPNPNQRWSFWNMFIASEITNRCPIDWGPNGDRYIQFDAEFEDKRNYSALEDDLYFTGKRFLFPLRLYENDGRFVKTISSFGNFFGFGEGSFVFMQDAKNEIATLFTKLPVEIDKPFSYKVNKRTVTKISELLTFKPIQ
;
A
#
# COMPACT_ATOMS: atom_id res chain seq x y z
N MET A 1 5.44 8.90 -59.00
CA MET A 1 4.23 9.03 -58.15
C MET A 1 4.02 7.78 -57.28
N LYS A 2 4.78 7.61 -56.18
CA LYS A 2 4.59 6.48 -55.23
C LYS A 2 5.20 6.72 -53.83
N ARG A 3 5.48 7.98 -53.45
CA ARG A 3 6.11 8.32 -52.15
C ARG A 3 5.39 9.40 -51.33
N ILE A 4 4.20 9.83 -51.74
CA ILE A 4 3.43 10.87 -51.02
C ILE A 4 2.24 10.28 -50.24
N LEU A 5 1.90 9.00 -50.43
CA LEU A 5 0.70 8.41 -49.83
C LEU A 5 0.88 7.75 -48.45
N ILE A 6 2.10 7.67 -47.90
CA ILE A 6 2.36 7.03 -46.59
C ILE A 6 2.42 8.05 -45.44
N LEU A 7 2.55 9.35 -45.74
CA LEU A 7 2.54 10.41 -44.72
C LEU A 7 1.14 10.88 -44.31
N LEU A 8 0.08 10.41 -44.98
CA LEU A 8 -1.31 10.78 -44.70
C LEU A 8 -2.09 9.75 -43.87
N VAL A 9 -1.48 8.59 -43.56
CA VAL A 9 -2.11 7.56 -42.71
C VAL A 9 -1.61 7.62 -41.26
N LEU A 10 -0.51 8.33 -40.98
CA LEU A 10 0.00 8.55 -39.63
C LEU A 10 -0.47 9.87 -38.98
N SER A 11 -1.21 10.73 -39.71
CA SER A 11 -1.76 11.99 -39.18
C SER A 11 -3.24 11.92 -38.84
N MET A 12 -3.90 10.75 -38.96
CA MET A 12 -5.33 10.58 -38.62
C MET A 12 -5.58 10.04 -37.21
N PHE A 13 -4.54 9.86 -36.39
CA PHE A 13 -4.69 9.50 -34.96
C PHE A 13 -4.44 10.67 -34.00
N SER A 14 -4.22 11.88 -34.52
CA SER A 14 -4.04 13.11 -33.73
C SER A 14 -5.22 14.08 -33.87
N PHE A 15 -6.40 13.60 -34.28
CA PHE A 15 -7.63 14.37 -34.13
C PHE A 15 -8.22 14.08 -32.76
N SER A 16 -8.12 15.07 -31.87
CA SER A 16 -9.00 15.22 -30.72
C SER A 16 -10.44 14.96 -31.17
N LEU A 17 -11.06 13.93 -30.59
CA LEU A 17 -12.47 13.60 -30.80
C LEU A 17 -13.32 14.88 -30.69
N PRO A 18 -14.18 15.20 -31.66
CA PRO A 18 -14.95 16.44 -31.62
C PRO A 18 -15.89 16.42 -30.42
N GLY A 19 -15.75 17.44 -29.55
CA GLY A 19 -16.65 17.68 -28.43
C GLY A 19 -16.09 17.34 -27.05
N GLN A 20 -14.78 17.50 -26.82
CA GLN A 20 -14.25 17.61 -25.46
C GLN A 20 -13.38 18.87 -25.37
N THR A 21 -13.61 19.68 -24.35
CA THR A 21 -12.70 20.80 -24.07
C THR A 21 -11.40 20.23 -23.50
N THR A 22 -10.26 20.87 -23.79
CA THR A 22 -8.96 20.48 -23.23
C THR A 22 -9.02 20.36 -21.70
N GLU A 23 -9.82 21.20 -21.03
CA GLU A 23 -10.01 21.16 -19.58
C GLU A 23 -10.68 19.86 -19.08
N GLU A 24 -11.68 19.34 -19.81
CA GLU A 24 -12.35 18.08 -19.48
C GLU A 24 -11.39 16.88 -19.60
N THR A 25 -10.57 16.85 -20.65
CA THR A 25 -9.55 15.81 -20.84
C THR A 25 -8.51 15.83 -19.72
N GLY A 26 -8.05 17.03 -19.33
CA GLY A 26 -7.14 17.20 -18.19
C GLY A 26 -7.73 16.71 -16.87
N GLN A 27 -9.03 16.94 -16.63
CA GLN A 27 -9.69 16.42 -15.43
C GLN A 27 -9.87 14.90 -15.43
N LEU A 28 -10.16 14.30 -16.57
CA LEU A 28 -10.20 12.84 -16.69
C LEU A 28 -8.84 12.21 -16.37
N ILE A 29 -7.76 12.79 -16.92
CA ILE A 29 -6.39 12.35 -16.64
C ILE A 29 -6.07 12.45 -15.15
N LEU A 30 -6.39 13.59 -14.52
CA LEU A 30 -6.17 13.78 -13.09
C LEU A 30 -6.95 12.77 -12.25
N THR A 31 -8.23 12.57 -12.57
CA THR A 31 -9.11 11.63 -11.86
C THR A 31 -8.62 10.20 -12.02
N LEU A 32 -8.16 9.82 -13.21
CA LEU A 32 -7.64 8.50 -13.48
C LEU A 32 -6.31 8.24 -12.75
N ALA A 33 -5.36 9.19 -12.80
CA ALA A 33 -4.11 9.11 -12.03
C ALA A 33 -4.35 9.04 -10.53
N LYS A 34 -5.45 9.67 -10.08
CA LYS A 34 -5.91 9.60 -8.70
C LYS A 34 -6.45 8.20 -8.33
N ARG A 35 -7.21 7.56 -9.21
CA ARG A 35 -7.94 6.32 -8.89
C ARG A 35 -7.21 5.03 -9.27
N SER A 36 -6.16 5.10 -10.07
CA SER A 36 -5.43 3.93 -10.57
C SER A 36 -4.70 3.11 -9.49
N GLY A 37 -4.35 3.74 -8.35
CA GLY A 37 -3.64 3.08 -7.25
C GLY A 37 -2.21 2.60 -7.59
N ALA A 38 -1.67 2.93 -8.75
CA ALA A 38 -0.38 2.40 -9.22
C ALA A 38 0.83 2.90 -8.41
N LEU A 39 0.70 4.06 -7.77
CA LEU A 39 1.75 4.65 -6.93
C LEU A 39 1.29 4.72 -5.46
N PRO A 40 1.69 3.74 -4.61
CA PRO A 40 1.19 3.65 -3.25
C PRO A 40 1.48 4.89 -2.38
N SER A 41 2.53 5.66 -2.70
CA SER A 41 2.88 6.88 -1.96
C SER A 41 1.84 8.00 -2.09
N LEU A 42 0.99 7.99 -3.13
CA LEU A 42 -0.05 9.01 -3.30
C LEU A 42 -1.17 8.94 -2.24
N TYR A 43 -1.26 7.82 -1.50
CA TYR A 43 -2.36 7.59 -0.56
C TYR A 43 -1.90 7.01 0.79
N THR A 44 -0.59 6.86 0.97
CA THR A 44 -0.03 6.39 2.24
C THR A 44 -0.03 7.54 3.25
N LYS A 45 -0.62 7.29 4.43
CA LYS A 45 -0.50 8.21 5.57
C LYS A 45 0.92 8.14 6.13
N HIS A 46 1.68 9.23 6.02
CA HIS A 46 3.01 9.34 6.61
C HIS A 46 2.96 10.21 7.87
N TYR A 47 2.96 9.56 9.03
CA TYR A 47 3.03 10.23 10.33
C TYR A 47 4.44 10.73 10.63
N LYS A 48 4.58 11.47 11.74
CA LYS A 48 5.84 12.05 12.23
C LYS A 48 7.03 11.10 12.21
N VAL A 49 6.83 9.83 12.58
CA VAL A 49 7.91 8.81 12.64
C VAL A 49 8.31 8.25 11.27
N LYS A 50 7.55 8.57 10.22
CA LYS A 50 7.76 8.13 8.83
C LYS A 50 8.12 9.25 7.87
N ALA A 51 8.12 10.51 8.31
CA ALA A 51 8.47 11.65 7.47
C ALA A 51 9.75 12.34 7.97
N TRP A 52 10.79 12.36 7.13
CA TRP A 52 12.12 12.81 7.52
C TRP A 52 12.72 13.76 6.49
N SER A 53 13.21 14.91 6.93
CA SER A 53 14.16 15.67 6.10
C SER A 53 15.48 14.92 6.06
N THR A 54 16.08 14.78 4.88
CA THR A 54 17.24 13.90 4.68
C THR A 54 18.30 14.55 3.80
N LYS A 55 19.56 14.11 3.92
CA LYS A 55 20.59 14.36 2.91
C LYS A 55 20.62 13.19 1.94
N LEU A 56 20.79 13.51 0.67
CA LEU A 56 20.88 12.54 -0.41
C LEU A 56 22.36 12.35 -0.76
N SER A 57 22.82 11.10 -0.93
CA SER A 57 24.20 10.86 -1.39
C SER A 57 24.46 11.41 -2.80
N LYS A 58 23.39 11.58 -3.58
CA LYS A 58 23.37 12.34 -4.84
C LYS A 58 21.96 12.94 -5.08
N PRO A 59 21.83 14.00 -5.88
CA PRO A 59 20.54 14.68 -6.10
C PRO A 59 19.45 13.79 -6.70
N ILE A 60 19.79 12.98 -7.72
CA ILE A 60 18.85 12.10 -8.43
C ILE A 60 19.53 10.73 -8.61
N PRO A 61 18.97 9.64 -8.06
CA PRO A 61 19.49 8.30 -8.27
C PRO A 61 19.12 7.78 -9.66
N ALA A 62 19.96 6.93 -10.25
CA ALA A 62 19.59 6.17 -11.43
C ALA A 62 18.75 4.93 -11.06
N VAL A 63 17.98 4.42 -12.03
CA VAL A 63 17.24 3.16 -11.89
C VAL A 63 18.21 2.02 -11.53
N TYR A 64 17.83 1.18 -10.58
CA TYR A 64 18.60 0.07 -10.00
C TYR A 64 19.88 0.44 -9.26
N GLU A 65 20.11 1.73 -9.02
CA GLU A 65 21.29 2.22 -8.33
C GLU A 65 21.17 2.09 -6.81
N THR A 66 22.30 1.88 -6.14
CA THR A 66 22.37 2.01 -4.68
C THR A 66 22.37 3.49 -4.29
N TRP A 67 21.40 3.88 -3.48
CA TRP A 67 21.23 5.25 -3.01
C TRP A 67 21.21 5.30 -1.49
N THR A 68 21.86 6.32 -0.92
CA THR A 68 22.00 6.47 0.53
C THR A 68 21.35 7.77 0.96
N LEU A 69 20.40 7.63 1.88
CA LEU A 69 19.78 8.72 2.63
C LEU A 69 20.47 8.82 3.98
N SER A 70 20.77 10.03 4.45
CA SER A 70 21.54 10.23 5.67
C SER A 70 21.09 11.45 6.46
N ASN A 71 21.44 11.49 7.75
CA ASN A 71 21.14 12.60 8.63
C ASN A 71 19.63 12.90 8.65
N PHE A 72 18.83 11.88 8.98
CA PHE A 72 17.38 12.04 9.12
C PHE A 72 17.05 13.07 10.22
N GLN A 73 16.33 14.12 9.84
CA GLN A 73 15.91 15.22 10.70
C GLN A 73 14.38 15.36 10.67
N ALA A 74 13.84 16.13 11.61
CA ALA A 74 12.42 16.45 11.62
C ALA A 74 12.00 17.02 10.25
N ALA A 75 10.98 16.43 9.63
CA ALA A 75 10.54 16.89 8.32
C ALA A 75 10.12 18.36 8.35
N MET A 76 10.60 19.09 7.34
CA MET A 76 10.36 20.51 7.21
C MET A 76 9.02 20.79 6.52
N ASP A 77 8.33 21.82 6.99
CA ASP A 77 7.26 22.48 6.28
C ASP A 77 7.83 23.64 5.46
N VAL A 78 7.97 23.46 4.14
CA VAL A 78 8.58 24.47 3.27
C VAL A 78 7.76 25.78 3.22
N SER A 79 6.44 25.72 3.42
CA SER A 79 5.58 26.91 3.43
C SER A 79 5.93 27.89 4.55
N THR A 80 6.44 27.37 5.68
CA THR A 80 6.82 28.18 6.86
C THR A 80 8.32 28.16 7.15
N LYS A 81 9.09 27.33 6.45
CA LYS A 81 10.53 27.06 6.69
C LYS A 81 10.83 26.61 8.12
N LYS A 82 9.89 25.92 8.75
CA LYS A 82 9.98 25.37 10.11
C LYS A 82 9.70 23.86 10.08
N PRO A 83 9.99 23.09 11.14
CA PRO A 83 9.51 21.72 11.24
C PRO A 83 7.99 21.65 11.09
N ILE A 84 7.48 20.57 10.50
CA ILE A 84 6.03 20.32 10.41
C ILE A 84 5.44 20.31 11.81
N ASP A 85 4.33 21.04 11.97
CA ASP A 85 3.50 20.96 13.16
C ASP A 85 2.60 19.71 13.08
N TRP A 86 3.02 18.66 13.76
CA TRP A 86 2.34 17.37 13.82
C TRP A 86 1.11 17.35 14.74
N GLY A 87 0.68 18.51 15.23
CA GLY A 87 -0.43 18.62 16.17
C GLY A 87 0.00 18.32 17.61
N VAL A 88 -0.90 18.57 18.56
CA VAL A 88 -0.62 18.46 20.01
C VAL A 88 -0.22 17.04 20.40
N ASN A 89 -0.87 16.04 19.80
CA ASN A 89 -0.60 14.62 20.07
C ASN A 89 0.46 14.02 19.13
N GLY A 90 0.94 14.77 18.13
CA GLY A 90 1.86 14.27 17.12
C GLY A 90 1.25 13.25 16.14
N ASP A 91 -0.08 13.27 15.98
CA ASP A 91 -0.91 12.30 15.26
C ASP A 91 -1.38 12.78 13.89
N ARG A 92 -1.03 14.02 13.49
CA ARG A 92 -1.19 14.46 12.11
C ARG A 92 -0.33 13.62 11.16
N TYR A 93 -0.74 13.58 9.91
CA TYR A 93 -0.02 12.88 8.85
C TYR A 93 0.06 13.72 7.59
N VAL A 94 1.09 13.44 6.79
CA VAL A 94 1.23 14.00 5.45
C VAL A 94 0.90 12.96 4.38
N VAL A 95 0.38 13.45 3.25
CA VAL A 95 0.07 12.65 2.06
C VAL A 95 0.63 13.38 0.85
N VAL A 96 1.18 12.63 -0.10
CA VAL A 96 1.53 13.16 -1.41
C VAL A 96 0.27 13.16 -2.26
N ASN A 97 -0.16 14.30 -2.78
CA ASN A 97 -1.31 14.37 -3.68
C ASN A 97 -0.85 14.78 -5.07
N ILE A 98 -1.69 14.56 -6.07
CA ILE A 98 -1.42 14.92 -7.46
C ILE A 98 -2.42 15.98 -7.93
N VAL A 99 -1.93 16.99 -8.64
CA VAL A 99 -2.71 18.14 -9.12
C VAL A 99 -2.24 18.56 -10.51
N PRO A 100 -3.06 19.30 -11.28
CA PRO A 100 -2.61 19.89 -12.54
C PRO A 100 -1.41 20.82 -12.33
N ASP A 101 -0.42 20.74 -13.20
CA ASP A 101 0.69 21.68 -13.25
C ASP A 101 0.42 22.79 -14.26
N LEU A 102 0.27 24.02 -13.75
CA LEU A 102 0.00 25.21 -14.56
C LEU A 102 1.27 25.99 -14.92
N ASN A 103 2.45 25.57 -14.44
CA ASN A 103 3.67 26.36 -14.51
C ASN A 103 4.87 25.63 -15.14
N ASN A 104 4.66 24.46 -15.76
CA ASN A 104 5.72 23.65 -16.38
C ASN A 104 6.94 23.47 -15.46
N ARG A 105 6.69 22.99 -14.25
CA ARG A 105 7.71 22.84 -13.20
C ARG A 105 8.73 21.79 -13.60
N PRO A 106 9.99 21.89 -13.13
CA PRO A 106 10.95 20.82 -13.35
C PRO A 106 10.42 19.49 -12.78
N TYR A 107 10.62 18.41 -13.54
CA TYR A 107 10.16 17.06 -13.20
C TYR A 107 8.64 16.92 -13.02
N HIS A 108 7.85 17.74 -13.72
CA HIS A 108 6.41 17.50 -13.85
C HIS A 108 6.13 16.17 -14.55
N LEU A 109 4.99 15.56 -14.23
CA LEU A 109 4.48 14.39 -14.92
C LEU A 109 3.92 14.81 -16.27
N ARG A 110 4.43 14.23 -17.34
CA ARG A 110 3.94 14.43 -18.70
C ARG A 110 2.99 13.32 -19.08
N ASP A 111 1.90 13.67 -19.75
CA ASP A 111 1.08 12.69 -20.46
C ASP A 111 1.84 12.14 -21.67
N ASP A 112 2.41 10.95 -21.48
CA ASP A 112 3.09 10.19 -22.51
C ASP A 112 2.22 9.05 -23.08
N LEU A 113 0.94 8.97 -22.69
CA LEU A 113 0.00 7.94 -23.13
C LEU A 113 -0.92 8.45 -24.25
N ALA A 114 -1.59 9.58 -24.01
CA ALA A 114 -2.46 10.20 -25.01
C ALA A 114 -1.79 11.35 -25.77
N GLY A 115 -0.57 11.73 -25.36
CA GLY A 115 0.20 12.80 -26.01
C GLY A 115 -0.45 14.16 -25.85
N THR A 116 -1.24 14.37 -24.79
CA THR A 116 -1.79 15.69 -24.48
C THR A 116 -0.71 16.60 -23.90
N GLU A 117 -0.94 17.92 -23.93
CA GLU A 117 -0.06 18.90 -23.28
C GLU A 117 -0.31 19.00 -21.76
N HIS A 118 -1.24 18.22 -21.21
CA HIS A 118 -1.55 18.25 -19.79
C HIS A 118 -0.41 17.69 -18.96
N CYS A 119 0.04 18.50 -18.01
CA CYS A 119 1.08 18.15 -17.07
C CYS A 119 0.50 18.11 -15.66
N LEU A 120 1.02 17.21 -14.82
CA LEU A 120 0.65 17.10 -13.42
C LEU A 120 1.88 17.34 -12.53
N THR A 121 1.66 17.76 -11.29
CA THR A 121 2.70 17.87 -10.25
C THR A 121 2.20 17.30 -8.93
N PHE A 122 3.14 17.07 -8.01
CA PHE A 122 2.86 16.51 -6.71
C PHE A 122 2.85 17.58 -5.61
N THR A 123 1.82 17.57 -4.77
CA THR A 123 1.75 18.38 -3.55
C THR A 123 2.07 17.52 -2.33
N LEU A 124 2.45 18.17 -1.23
CA LEU A 124 2.51 17.54 0.09
C LEU A 124 1.50 18.24 0.99
N GLU A 125 0.52 17.48 1.46
CA GLU A 125 -0.64 17.99 2.20
C GLU A 125 -0.66 17.41 3.60
N LEU A 126 -1.03 18.24 4.58
CA LEU A 126 -1.10 17.91 6.00
C LEU A 126 -2.56 17.77 6.42
N TYR A 127 -2.85 16.71 7.15
CA TYR A 127 -4.18 16.37 7.65
C TYR A 127 -4.16 16.14 9.16
N GLU A 128 -5.28 16.44 9.81
CA GLU A 128 -5.57 15.98 11.16
C GLU A 128 -5.76 14.45 11.16
N PHE A 129 -5.63 13.83 12.34
CA PHE A 129 -5.79 12.38 12.48
C PHE A 129 -7.14 11.87 11.95
N ASP A 130 -8.21 12.66 12.05
CA ASP A 130 -9.56 12.32 11.56
C ASP A 130 -9.74 12.47 10.04
N GLY A 131 -8.70 12.89 9.33
CA GLY A 131 -8.72 13.13 7.89
C GLY A 131 -9.12 14.53 7.47
N LYS A 132 -9.36 15.46 8.40
CA LYS A 132 -9.60 16.86 8.07
C LYS A 132 -8.34 17.52 7.50
N PHE A 133 -8.46 18.15 6.34
CA PHE A 133 -7.38 18.92 5.73
C PHE A 133 -6.94 20.09 6.62
N VAL A 134 -5.63 20.21 6.86
CA VAL A 134 -5.03 21.32 7.61
C VAL A 134 -4.49 22.36 6.63
N LYS A 135 -3.55 21.96 5.76
CA LYS A 135 -2.93 22.83 4.77
C LYS A 135 -2.07 22.07 3.76
N THR A 136 -1.75 22.74 2.65
CA THR A 136 -0.70 22.31 1.71
C THR A 136 0.66 22.81 2.21
N ILE A 137 1.54 21.88 2.59
CA ILE A 137 2.94 22.16 2.99
C ILE A 137 3.77 22.56 1.77
N SER A 138 3.66 21.77 0.70
CA SER A 138 4.40 21.98 -0.55
C SER A 138 3.44 22.01 -1.73
N LYS A 139 3.45 23.11 -2.47
CA LYS A 139 2.53 23.35 -3.60
C LYS A 139 2.92 22.65 -4.91
N TRP A 140 4.16 22.16 -4.98
CA TRP A 140 4.68 21.40 -6.11
C TRP A 140 5.98 20.70 -5.68
N GLY A 141 6.33 19.63 -6.36
CA GLY A 141 7.52 18.85 -6.09
C GLY A 141 7.55 17.62 -7.00
N TYR A 142 8.54 16.77 -6.78
CA TYR A 142 8.70 15.53 -7.53
C TYR A 142 9.17 14.41 -6.63
N LEU A 143 8.85 13.19 -7.05
CA LEU A 143 9.18 11.96 -6.34
C LEU A 143 10.42 11.34 -6.93
N LEU A 144 11.35 10.97 -6.05
CA LEU A 144 12.61 10.34 -6.37
C LEU A 144 12.74 8.99 -5.68
N GLY A 145 13.41 8.07 -6.35
CA GLY A 145 13.92 6.86 -5.75
C GLY A 145 12.83 6.00 -5.14
N SER A 146 11.67 5.91 -5.79
CA SER A 146 10.54 5.12 -5.28
C SER A 146 10.95 3.65 -5.24
N GLY A 147 10.61 2.99 -4.12
CA GLY A 147 10.96 1.61 -3.86
C GLY A 147 10.30 1.11 -2.58
N TYR A 148 10.59 -0.13 -2.21
CA TYR A 148 9.91 -0.81 -1.10
C TYR A 148 10.25 -0.24 0.29
N TYR A 149 11.32 0.55 0.38
CA TYR A 149 11.73 1.22 1.60
C TYR A 149 11.05 2.58 1.82
N GLY A 150 10.43 3.15 0.77
CA GLY A 150 9.81 4.47 0.79
C GLY A 150 10.10 5.27 -0.49
N VAL A 151 9.82 6.56 -0.42
CA VAL A 151 10.04 7.50 -1.53
C VAL A 151 10.57 8.84 -1.01
N VAL A 152 11.38 9.53 -1.79
CA VAL A 152 11.79 10.90 -1.47
C VAL A 152 10.93 11.88 -2.24
N TYR A 153 10.17 12.71 -1.53
CA TYR A 153 9.49 13.87 -2.09
C TYR A 153 10.39 15.10 -1.96
N VAL A 154 10.76 15.72 -3.09
CA VAL A 154 11.54 16.96 -3.09
C VAL A 154 10.60 18.16 -3.11
N GLN A 155 10.42 18.78 -1.94
CA GLN A 155 9.51 19.92 -1.78
C GLN A 155 10.05 21.13 -2.56
N GLN A 156 9.24 21.65 -3.47
CA GLN A 156 9.55 22.83 -4.28
C GLN A 156 10.94 22.78 -4.95
N GLY A 157 11.40 21.57 -5.31
CA GLY A 157 12.67 21.32 -5.98
C GLY A 157 13.94 21.53 -5.15
N VAL A 158 13.80 21.79 -3.84
CA VAL A 158 14.96 22.11 -2.99
C VAL A 158 15.08 21.19 -1.78
N TYR A 159 13.95 20.82 -1.14
CA TYR A 159 14.00 20.22 0.18
C TYR A 159 13.57 18.74 0.16
N PRO A 160 14.53 17.79 0.15
CA PRO A 160 14.21 16.36 0.16
C PRO A 160 13.58 15.93 1.48
N THR A 161 12.44 15.26 1.36
CA THR A 161 11.68 14.66 2.47
C THR A 161 11.47 13.19 2.15
N PHE A 162 12.13 12.33 2.93
CA PHE A 162 11.92 10.90 2.84
C PHE A 162 10.64 10.50 3.57
N LEU A 163 9.73 9.92 2.80
CA LEU A 163 8.50 9.31 3.25
C LEU A 163 8.76 7.81 3.36
N SER A 164 9.11 7.39 4.57
CA SER A 164 9.64 6.06 4.86
C SER A 164 8.53 5.02 4.96
N GLY A 165 8.74 3.86 4.32
CA GLY A 165 7.97 2.64 4.56
C GLY A 165 8.54 1.80 5.70
N VAL A 166 9.82 1.99 6.04
CA VAL A 166 10.53 1.24 7.10
C VAL A 166 10.72 2.08 8.37
N ALA A 167 11.30 1.49 9.42
CA ALA A 167 11.74 2.25 10.57
C ALA A 167 13.12 2.87 10.29
N VAL A 168 13.27 4.16 10.58
CA VAL A 168 14.55 4.88 10.54
C VAL A 168 14.67 5.76 11.78
N GLU A 169 15.90 6.13 12.13
CA GLU A 169 16.20 6.89 13.34
C GLU A 169 16.80 8.26 13.01
N LYS A 170 16.54 9.25 13.87
CA LYS A 170 17.10 10.59 13.75
C LYS A 170 18.63 10.53 13.68
N GLY A 171 19.22 11.24 12.71
CA GLY A 171 20.66 11.25 12.46
C GLY A 171 21.20 10.02 11.75
N GLY A 172 20.38 8.96 11.60
CA GLY A 172 20.77 7.70 10.98
C GLY A 172 20.92 7.78 9.46
N THR A 173 21.13 6.62 8.86
CA THR A 173 21.32 6.43 7.43
C THR A 173 20.56 5.22 6.92
N LEU A 174 20.05 5.28 5.69
CA LEU A 174 19.43 4.17 4.99
C LEU A 174 20.04 4.05 3.60
N THR A 175 20.56 2.88 3.27
CA THR A 175 21.08 2.56 1.93
C THR A 175 20.19 1.50 1.31
N TYR A 176 19.63 1.77 0.13
CA TYR A 176 18.74 0.84 -0.56
C TYR A 176 18.94 0.91 -2.08
N ARG A 177 18.38 -0.07 -2.79
CA ARG A 177 18.37 -0.08 -4.25
C ARG A 177 17.14 0.67 -4.75
N VAL A 178 17.35 1.65 -5.61
CA VAL A 178 16.29 2.42 -6.25
C VAL A 178 15.66 1.61 -7.37
N TYR A 179 14.33 1.53 -7.43
CA TYR A 179 13.63 0.81 -8.50
C TYR A 179 13.14 1.76 -9.59
N ASN A 180 12.62 2.93 -9.21
CA ASN A 180 12.31 4.01 -10.15
C ASN A 180 13.08 5.27 -9.75
N ASP A 181 13.71 5.92 -10.73
CA ASP A 181 14.54 7.11 -10.54
C ASP A 181 13.71 8.34 -10.20
N THR A 182 12.92 8.85 -11.15
CA THR A 182 12.04 10.02 -11.00
C THR A 182 10.70 9.75 -11.65
N GLU A 183 9.61 10.07 -10.94
CA GLU A 183 8.26 9.92 -11.48
C GLU A 183 7.90 11.11 -12.39
N THR A 184 8.21 11.01 -13.69
CA THR A 184 7.92 12.06 -14.69
C THR A 184 6.97 11.63 -15.81
N ARG A 185 6.51 10.39 -15.82
CA ARG A 185 5.67 9.82 -16.88
C ARG A 185 4.31 9.42 -16.32
N LEU A 186 3.22 9.82 -16.99
CA LEU A 186 1.87 9.40 -16.61
C LEU A 186 1.69 7.89 -16.71
N SER A 187 2.39 7.23 -17.64
CA SER A 187 2.42 5.77 -17.77
C SER A 187 2.96 5.02 -16.54
N ASN A 188 3.66 5.72 -15.62
CA ASN A 188 4.05 5.12 -14.33
C ASN A 188 2.88 5.10 -13.34
N LEU A 189 1.84 5.91 -13.57
CA LEU A 189 0.69 6.06 -12.69
C LEU A 189 -0.58 5.42 -13.26
N VAL A 190 -0.70 5.28 -14.57
CA VAL A 190 -1.95 4.91 -15.23
C VAL A 190 -1.69 3.83 -16.27
N ASP A 191 -2.54 2.80 -16.30
CA ASP A 191 -2.52 1.80 -17.36
C ASP A 191 -3.02 2.39 -18.68
N GLU A 192 -2.34 2.09 -19.78
CA GLU A 192 -2.70 2.61 -21.10
C GLU A 192 -4.13 2.22 -21.52
N SER A 193 -4.57 1.01 -21.17
CA SER A 193 -5.91 0.52 -21.49
C SER A 193 -7.00 1.29 -20.74
N ASP A 194 -6.77 1.60 -19.45
CA ASP A 194 -7.68 2.42 -18.64
C ASP A 194 -7.75 3.85 -19.19
N MET A 195 -6.60 4.41 -19.59
CA MET A 195 -6.54 5.72 -20.23
C MET A 195 -7.34 5.77 -21.53
N ARG A 196 -7.14 4.76 -22.41
CA ARG A 196 -7.89 4.64 -23.67
C ARG A 196 -9.38 4.45 -23.45
N LYS A 197 -9.79 3.70 -22.42
CA LYS A 197 -11.20 3.50 -22.05
C LYS A 197 -11.79 4.82 -21.54
N ALA A 198 -11.14 5.47 -20.57
CA ALA A 198 -11.62 6.69 -19.96
C ALA A 198 -11.78 7.85 -20.97
N LEU A 199 -10.85 7.99 -21.91
CA LEU A 199 -10.97 8.99 -22.99
C LEU A 199 -12.11 8.67 -23.97
N ARG A 200 -12.33 7.38 -24.28
CA ARG A 200 -13.41 6.96 -25.20
C ARG A 200 -14.79 7.14 -24.57
N GLU A 201 -14.92 6.75 -23.31
CA GLU A 201 -16.19 6.76 -22.56
C GLU A 201 -16.46 8.11 -21.91
N LYS A 202 -15.43 8.98 -21.83
CA LYS A 202 -15.46 10.29 -21.14
C LYS A 202 -15.79 10.19 -19.64
N GLU A 203 -15.46 9.06 -19.04
CA GLU A 203 -15.71 8.76 -17.63
C GLU A 203 -14.59 7.88 -17.07
N VAL A 204 -14.31 8.00 -15.77
CA VAL A 204 -13.39 7.11 -15.07
C VAL A 204 -14.20 6.08 -14.29
N ASP A 205 -14.32 4.88 -14.87
CA ASP A 205 -14.96 3.69 -14.28
C ASP A 205 -14.02 2.99 -13.27
N LEU A 206 -13.44 3.79 -12.37
CA LEU A 206 -12.71 3.32 -11.20
C LEU A 206 -13.39 3.88 -9.94
N PRO A 207 -13.51 3.08 -8.88
CA PRO A 207 -14.17 3.52 -7.66
C PRO A 207 -13.39 4.67 -7.00
N ASP A 208 -14.12 5.59 -6.37
CA ASP A 208 -13.53 6.69 -5.60
C ASP A 208 -13.10 6.19 -4.21
N GLU A 209 -12.05 5.37 -4.17
CA GLU A 209 -11.53 4.77 -2.92
C GLU A 209 -10.55 5.69 -2.18
N ILE A 210 -10.15 6.80 -2.81
CA ILE A 210 -9.14 7.74 -2.31
C ILE A 210 -9.56 8.40 -0.98
N PRO A 211 -10.83 8.80 -0.78
CA PRO A 211 -11.26 9.31 0.51
C PRO A 211 -11.25 8.23 1.60
N LEU A 212 -11.49 6.96 1.25
CA LEU A 212 -11.53 5.84 2.21
C LEU A 212 -10.14 5.45 2.73
N GLN A 213 -9.09 5.64 1.93
CA GLN A 213 -7.69 5.47 2.36
C GLN A 213 -7.25 6.56 3.36
N LEU A 214 -7.89 7.73 3.30
CA LEU A 214 -7.66 8.84 4.23
C LEU A 214 -8.65 8.87 5.40
N SER A 215 -9.80 8.22 5.25
CA SER A 215 -10.84 8.15 6.26
C SER A 215 -10.39 7.40 7.50
N CYS A 216 -10.90 7.83 8.66
CA CYS A 216 -10.86 7.10 9.93
C CYS A 216 -12.23 6.52 10.30
N THR A 217 -13.23 6.67 9.43
CA THR A 217 -14.52 6.00 9.55
C THR A 217 -14.48 4.71 8.75
N PHE A 218 -14.52 3.60 9.47
CA PHE A 218 -14.51 2.27 8.91
C PHE A 218 -15.84 1.59 9.21
N PRO A 219 -16.30 0.67 8.34
CA PRO A 219 -17.52 -0.07 8.60
C PRO A 219 -17.40 -0.78 9.97
N PRO A 220 -18.47 -0.80 10.80
CA PRO A 220 -18.40 -1.46 12.09
C PRO A 220 -18.03 -2.93 11.92
N LYS A 221 -17.36 -3.50 12.92
CA LYS A 221 -17.12 -4.95 13.00
C LYS A 221 -18.45 -5.68 12.75
N PRO A 222 -18.50 -6.71 11.89
CA PRO A 222 -19.73 -7.48 11.67
C PRO A 222 -20.35 -7.92 13.00
N VAL A 223 -21.64 -7.66 13.14
CA VAL A 223 -22.42 -7.99 14.34
C VAL A 223 -23.20 -9.25 14.08
N PHE A 224 -23.04 -10.26 14.95
CA PHE A 224 -23.79 -11.50 14.88
C PHE A 224 -24.82 -11.58 16.01
N ASP A 225 -25.80 -12.47 15.86
CA ASP A 225 -26.73 -12.79 16.95
C ASP A 225 -25.96 -13.26 18.21
N ALA A 226 -26.63 -13.22 19.37
CA ALA A 226 -25.98 -13.49 20.65
C ALA A 226 -25.33 -14.87 20.73
N ALA A 227 -25.91 -15.90 20.10
CA ALA A 227 -25.40 -17.25 20.12
C ALA A 227 -24.13 -17.39 19.26
N LYS A 228 -24.15 -16.83 18.05
CA LYS A 228 -22.99 -16.74 17.16
C LYS A 228 -21.87 -15.94 17.81
N THR A 229 -22.18 -14.77 18.35
CA THR A 229 -21.21 -13.91 19.05
C THR A 229 -20.56 -14.66 20.22
N ALA A 230 -21.34 -15.34 21.06
CA ALA A 230 -20.80 -16.11 22.18
C ALA A 230 -19.84 -17.22 21.73
N LEU A 231 -20.11 -17.88 20.60
CA LEU A 231 -19.20 -18.87 20.03
C LEU A 231 -17.91 -18.23 19.52
N LEU A 232 -17.98 -17.14 18.74
CA LEU A 232 -16.79 -16.47 18.21
C LEU A 232 -15.89 -15.94 19.33
N GLU A 233 -16.48 -15.38 20.38
CA GLU A 233 -15.75 -14.94 21.58
C GLU A 233 -15.14 -16.14 22.35
N LYS A 234 -15.83 -17.27 22.41
CA LYS A 234 -15.26 -18.52 22.94
C LYS A 234 -14.05 -18.97 22.11
N MET A 235 -14.17 -19.01 20.78
CA MET A 235 -13.07 -19.35 19.86
C MET A 235 -11.87 -18.43 20.07
N LYS A 236 -12.10 -17.11 20.15
CA LYS A 236 -11.06 -16.11 20.40
C LYS A 236 -10.38 -16.32 21.75
N ARG A 237 -11.14 -16.62 22.80
CA ARG A 237 -10.61 -16.84 24.16
C ARG A 237 -9.83 -18.16 24.29
N GLU A 238 -10.17 -19.18 23.52
CA GLU A 238 -9.54 -20.50 23.61
C GLU A 238 -8.39 -20.68 22.61
N SER A 239 -8.36 -19.91 21.52
CA SER A 239 -7.35 -20.03 20.49
C SER A 239 -6.12 -19.14 20.74
N PRO A 240 -4.93 -19.71 20.96
CA PRO A 240 -3.69 -18.92 20.96
C PRO A 240 -3.48 -18.19 19.64
N PHE A 241 -3.81 -18.80 18.49
CA PHE A 241 -3.66 -18.19 17.17
C PHE A 241 -4.46 -16.88 17.03
N LEU A 242 -5.73 -16.89 17.43
CA LEU A 242 -6.59 -15.71 17.33
C LEU A 242 -6.22 -14.61 18.33
N GLN A 243 -5.52 -14.95 19.43
CA GLN A 243 -5.07 -13.97 20.42
C GLN A 243 -3.79 -13.23 20.04
N VAL A 244 -3.01 -13.75 19.08
CA VAL A 244 -1.75 -13.12 18.70
C VAL A 244 -2.00 -11.79 18.00
N LYS A 245 -1.21 -10.80 18.39
CA LYS A 245 -1.13 -9.49 17.76
C LYS A 245 0.13 -9.46 16.89
N TYR A 246 -0.01 -9.09 15.63
CA TYR A 246 1.11 -8.96 14.71
C TYR A 246 1.34 -7.48 14.40
N TYR A 247 2.53 -6.99 14.73
CA TYR A 247 2.92 -5.59 14.51
C TYR A 247 3.70 -5.47 13.19
N GLN A 248 4.04 -4.24 12.79
CA GLN A 248 4.79 -3.98 11.55
C GLN A 248 6.01 -4.89 11.38
N LYS A 249 6.74 -5.16 12.46
CA LYS A 249 7.85 -6.10 12.47
C LYS A 249 7.32 -7.54 12.51
N GLY A 250 7.71 -8.33 11.52
CA GLY A 250 7.29 -9.73 11.40
C GLY A 250 6.13 -9.97 10.44
N VAL A 251 5.64 -8.92 9.77
CA VAL A 251 4.63 -9.01 8.71
C VAL A 251 5.19 -8.41 7.44
N TYR A 252 5.21 -9.20 6.37
CA TYR A 252 5.79 -8.81 5.09
C TYR A 252 4.96 -9.34 3.95
N ASP A 253 4.90 -8.62 2.84
CA ASP A 253 4.44 -9.23 1.59
C ASP A 253 5.61 -9.92 0.90
N ALA A 254 5.31 -11.01 0.20
CA ALA A 254 6.34 -11.88 -0.36
C ALA A 254 6.00 -12.27 -1.79
N GLY A 255 6.99 -12.07 -2.67
CA GLY A 255 6.97 -12.61 -4.01
C GLY A 255 7.23 -14.12 -3.98
N LYS A 256 6.24 -14.92 -4.38
CA LYS A 256 6.39 -16.38 -4.52
C LYS A 256 6.37 -16.81 -5.98
N ARG A 257 6.99 -17.95 -6.28
CA ARG A 257 6.85 -18.64 -7.57
C ARG A 257 5.96 -19.87 -7.47
N ASP A 258 6.11 -20.63 -6.37
CA ASP A 258 5.44 -21.90 -6.17
C ASP A 258 4.74 -21.96 -4.81
N PHE A 259 3.94 -23.01 -4.60
CA PHE A 259 3.35 -23.36 -3.31
C PHE A 259 4.32 -24.21 -2.47
N PRO A 260 4.17 -24.22 -1.13
CA PRO A 260 5.10 -24.95 -0.28
C PRO A 260 4.89 -26.46 -0.37
N ASN A 261 5.99 -27.20 -0.23
CA ASN A 261 5.96 -28.64 0.00
C ASN A 261 6.31 -28.95 1.47
N PRO A 262 5.61 -29.89 2.12
CA PRO A 262 5.95 -30.30 3.49
C PRO A 262 7.40 -30.80 3.57
N ASN A 263 8.05 -30.48 4.68
CA ASN A 263 9.43 -30.81 5.02
C ASN A 263 10.50 -30.26 4.06
N GLN A 264 10.13 -29.32 3.19
CA GLN A 264 11.05 -28.63 2.28
C GLN A 264 11.17 -27.14 2.65
N ARG A 265 12.24 -26.48 2.17
CA ARG A 265 12.33 -25.02 2.27
C ARG A 265 11.43 -24.39 1.22
N TRP A 266 10.58 -23.46 1.65
CA TRP A 266 9.80 -22.63 0.74
C TRP A 266 10.50 -21.30 0.57
N SER A 267 10.78 -20.93 -0.68
CA SER A 267 11.57 -19.75 -1.03
C SER A 267 10.72 -18.68 -1.67
N PHE A 268 10.99 -17.44 -1.28
CA PHE A 268 10.42 -16.22 -1.81
C PHE A 268 11.52 -15.47 -2.55
N TRP A 269 11.19 -14.98 -3.75
CA TRP A 269 12.17 -14.31 -4.61
C TRP A 269 12.42 -12.87 -4.16
N ASN A 270 11.44 -12.26 -3.48
CA ASN A 270 11.63 -10.97 -2.84
C ASN A 270 10.66 -10.74 -1.68
N MET A 271 11.06 -9.89 -0.74
CA MET A 271 10.29 -9.48 0.44
C MET A 271 9.98 -7.98 0.37
N PHE A 272 8.75 -7.63 0.73
CA PHE A 272 8.17 -6.31 0.61
C PHE A 272 7.52 -5.89 1.94
N ILE A 273 7.33 -4.58 2.10
CA ILE A 273 6.50 -4.06 3.18
C ILE A 273 5.07 -4.58 3.04
N ALA A 274 4.43 -4.93 4.16
CA ALA A 274 3.06 -5.43 4.14
C ALA A 274 2.08 -4.37 3.64
N SER A 275 1.20 -4.79 2.73
CA SER A 275 0.21 -3.94 2.08
C SER A 275 -1.21 -4.51 2.17
N GLU A 276 -2.18 -3.61 2.00
CA GLU A 276 -3.57 -3.95 1.76
C GLU A 276 -3.73 -4.39 0.31
N ILE A 277 -4.04 -5.67 0.07
CA ILE A 277 -4.00 -6.22 -1.30
C ILE A 277 -5.06 -5.62 -2.23
N THR A 278 -6.13 -5.07 -1.67
CA THR A 278 -7.24 -4.47 -2.43
C THR A 278 -6.77 -3.25 -3.20
N ASN A 279 -5.89 -2.44 -2.61
CA ASN A 279 -5.43 -1.17 -3.16
C ASN A 279 -3.89 -1.04 -3.23
N ARG A 280 -3.17 -2.10 -2.86
CA ARG A 280 -1.70 -2.19 -2.84
C ARG A 280 -1.00 -1.11 -2.01
N CYS A 281 -1.71 -0.47 -1.08
CA CYS A 281 -1.16 0.54 -0.19
C CYS A 281 -0.53 -0.13 1.04
N PRO A 282 0.63 0.36 1.53
CA PRO A 282 1.18 -0.06 2.80
C PRO A 282 0.15 0.03 3.92
N ILE A 283 0.15 -0.95 4.82
CA ILE A 283 -0.72 -0.94 6.00
C ILE A 283 -0.40 0.32 6.84
N ASP A 284 -1.44 1.05 7.22
CA ASP A 284 -1.33 2.17 8.15
C ASP A 284 -1.15 1.64 9.59
N TRP A 285 0.11 1.52 10.02
CA TRP A 285 0.51 1.10 11.36
C TRP A 285 0.28 2.16 12.47
N GLY A 286 -0.34 3.30 12.14
CA GLY A 286 -0.69 4.37 13.06
C GLY A 286 0.47 5.33 13.39
N PRO A 287 0.19 6.40 14.17
CA PRO A 287 1.15 7.47 14.44
C PRO A 287 2.48 7.01 15.03
N ASN A 288 2.44 5.99 15.89
CA ASN A 288 3.62 5.45 16.57
C ASN A 288 4.07 4.10 15.99
N GLY A 289 3.44 3.61 14.93
CA GLY A 289 3.69 2.26 14.41
C GLY A 289 3.23 1.14 15.36
N ASP A 290 2.29 1.44 16.26
CA ASP A 290 1.85 0.58 17.35
C ASP A 290 0.47 -0.05 17.12
N ARG A 291 -0.16 0.20 15.96
CA ARG A 291 -1.28 -0.62 15.51
C ARG A 291 -0.80 -2.04 15.25
N TYR A 292 -1.73 -2.98 15.36
CA TYR A 292 -1.46 -4.37 15.07
C TYR A 292 -2.55 -4.96 14.19
N ILE A 293 -2.17 -5.94 13.37
CA ILE A 293 -3.12 -6.79 12.69
C ILE A 293 -3.33 -8.08 13.49
N GLN A 294 -4.53 -8.62 13.42
CA GLN A 294 -4.91 -9.83 14.11
C GLN A 294 -6.00 -10.56 13.32
N PHE A 295 -5.98 -11.89 13.40
CA PHE A 295 -7.04 -12.71 12.84
C PHE A 295 -8.23 -12.78 13.80
N ASP A 296 -9.41 -12.57 13.25
CA ASP A 296 -10.68 -12.89 13.89
C ASP A 296 -11.30 -14.13 13.23
N ALA A 297 -12.38 -14.65 13.81
CA ALA A 297 -13.17 -15.73 13.23
C ALA A 297 -14.57 -15.22 12.91
N GLU A 298 -15.13 -15.66 11.78
CA GLU A 298 -16.49 -15.31 11.34
C GLU A 298 -17.19 -16.50 10.71
N PHE A 299 -18.52 -16.48 10.74
CA PHE A 299 -19.31 -17.50 10.04
C PHE A 299 -19.21 -17.30 8.52
N GLU A 300 -19.16 -18.41 7.79
CA GLU A 300 -19.37 -18.40 6.35
C GLU A 300 -20.84 -18.08 6.02
N ASP A 301 -21.10 -16.86 5.55
CA ASP A 301 -22.44 -16.44 5.13
C ASP A 301 -22.80 -16.93 3.71
N LYS A 302 -21.81 -17.00 2.82
CA LYS A 302 -21.93 -17.53 1.45
C LYS A 302 -20.78 -18.48 1.19
N ARG A 303 -21.02 -19.49 0.34
CA ARG A 303 -20.00 -20.49 -0.01
C ARG A 303 -18.72 -19.79 -0.49
N ASN A 304 -17.66 -20.02 0.25
CA ASN A 304 -16.32 -19.47 0.07
C ASN A 304 -15.32 -20.64 0.17
N TYR A 305 -14.37 -20.65 -0.77
CA TYR A 305 -13.38 -21.70 -0.91
C TYR A 305 -12.25 -21.59 0.12
N SER A 306 -12.10 -20.44 0.77
CA SER A 306 -11.15 -20.21 1.86
C SER A 306 -11.72 -20.55 3.24
N ALA A 307 -13.03 -20.82 3.36
CA ALA A 307 -13.63 -21.15 4.64
C ALA A 307 -13.15 -22.53 5.15
N LEU A 308 -12.77 -22.59 6.42
CA LEU A 308 -12.32 -23.80 7.08
C LEU A 308 -13.49 -24.54 7.70
N GLU A 309 -13.45 -25.87 7.62
CA GLU A 309 -14.46 -26.74 8.22
C GLU A 309 -14.30 -26.78 9.74
N ASP A 310 -15.43 -26.71 10.45
CA ASP A 310 -15.45 -26.91 11.89
C ASP A 310 -15.35 -28.38 12.26
N ASP A 311 -14.19 -28.74 12.82
CA ASP A 311 -13.89 -30.04 13.40
C ASP A 311 -13.55 -29.97 14.90
N LEU A 312 -13.72 -28.80 15.53
CA LEU A 312 -13.31 -28.56 16.91
C LEU A 312 -14.50 -28.27 17.84
N TYR A 313 -15.48 -27.51 17.34
CA TYR A 313 -16.68 -27.11 18.09
C TYR A 313 -17.94 -27.86 17.66
N PHE A 314 -17.84 -28.69 16.62
CA PHE A 314 -18.91 -29.57 16.11
C PHE A 314 -20.22 -28.82 15.77
N THR A 315 -20.13 -27.58 15.30
CA THR A 315 -21.31 -26.78 14.94
C THR A 315 -21.89 -27.15 13.58
N GLY A 316 -21.19 -27.95 12.78
CA GLY A 316 -21.55 -28.25 11.39
C GLY A 316 -21.53 -27.01 10.49
N LYS A 317 -20.74 -25.99 10.86
CA LYS A 317 -20.58 -24.74 10.10
C LYS A 317 -19.15 -24.64 9.57
N ARG A 318 -18.92 -23.62 8.73
CA ARG A 318 -17.60 -23.26 8.22
C ARG A 318 -17.28 -21.84 8.65
N PHE A 319 -16.00 -21.57 8.83
CA PHE A 319 -15.51 -20.30 9.36
C PHE A 319 -14.55 -19.62 8.40
N LEU A 320 -14.67 -18.30 8.29
CA LEU A 320 -13.71 -17.42 7.65
C LEU A 320 -12.83 -16.78 8.71
N PHE A 321 -11.63 -16.38 8.30
CA PHE A 321 -10.63 -15.77 9.16
C PHE A 321 -10.18 -14.43 8.59
N PRO A 322 -10.95 -13.34 8.81
CA PRO A 322 -10.56 -12.02 8.37
C PRO A 322 -9.31 -11.55 9.11
N LEU A 323 -8.45 -10.83 8.38
CA LEU A 323 -7.31 -10.11 8.92
C LEU A 323 -7.71 -8.67 9.17
N ARG A 324 -7.59 -8.22 10.42
CA ARG A 324 -8.10 -6.93 10.88
C ARG A 324 -7.01 -6.10 11.52
N LEU A 325 -7.05 -4.79 11.29
CA LEU A 325 -6.19 -3.79 11.91
C LEU A 325 -6.89 -3.20 13.13
N TYR A 326 -6.14 -3.05 14.22
CA TYR A 326 -6.59 -2.49 15.49
C TYR A 326 -5.64 -1.41 15.97
N GLU A 327 -6.17 -0.45 16.72
CA GLU A 327 -5.39 0.44 17.55
C GLU A 327 -4.73 -0.34 18.69
N ASN A 328 -3.68 0.23 19.28
CA ASN A 328 -2.92 -0.42 20.37
C ASN A 328 -3.80 -0.79 21.58
N ASP A 329 -4.86 0.01 21.84
CA ASP A 329 -5.87 -0.21 22.89
C ASP A 329 -6.89 -1.30 22.56
N GLY A 330 -6.84 -1.88 21.35
CA GLY A 330 -7.74 -2.93 20.89
C GLY A 330 -9.00 -2.45 20.19
N ARG A 331 -9.20 -1.15 19.98
CA ARG A 331 -10.28 -0.64 19.14
C ARG A 331 -10.07 -1.06 17.69
N PHE A 332 -11.13 -1.55 17.06
CA PHE A 332 -11.12 -1.93 15.65
C PHE A 332 -10.88 -0.70 14.76
N VAL A 333 -9.91 -0.80 13.87
CA VAL A 333 -9.66 0.17 12.80
C VAL A 333 -10.40 -0.31 11.57
N LYS A 334 -9.91 -1.35 10.89
CA LYS A 334 -10.52 -1.85 9.65
C LYS A 334 -10.23 -3.31 9.35
N THR A 335 -10.96 -3.87 8.39
CA THR A 335 -10.64 -5.17 7.79
C THR A 335 -9.63 -4.96 6.66
N ILE A 336 -8.46 -5.58 6.77
CA ILE A 336 -7.40 -5.58 5.75
C ILE A 336 -7.70 -6.59 4.66
N SER A 337 -8.15 -7.78 5.07
CA SER A 337 -8.61 -8.83 4.18
C SER A 337 -9.76 -9.57 4.82
N SER A 338 -10.82 -9.81 4.04
CA SER A 338 -12.07 -10.39 4.58
C SER A 338 -11.96 -11.91 4.75
N PHE A 339 -11.08 -12.55 3.99
CA PHE A 339 -10.81 -13.99 4.05
C PHE A 339 -9.50 -14.32 3.36
N GLY A 340 -9.00 -15.54 3.54
CA GLY A 340 -7.83 -16.00 2.82
C GLY A 340 -7.42 -17.41 3.19
N ASN A 341 -6.39 -17.91 2.52
CA ASN A 341 -5.90 -19.27 2.72
C ASN A 341 -4.56 -19.25 3.46
N PHE A 342 -4.41 -20.16 4.43
CA PHE A 342 -3.19 -20.29 5.20
C PHE A 342 -2.29 -21.40 4.66
N PHE A 343 -1.02 -21.06 4.40
CA PHE A 343 -0.03 -21.96 3.85
C PHE A 343 1.27 -21.96 4.63
N GLY A 344 2.03 -23.04 4.48
CA GLY A 344 3.44 -23.09 4.81
C GLY A 344 3.75 -22.86 6.28
N PHE A 345 3.07 -23.53 7.22
CA PHE A 345 3.42 -23.40 8.63
C PHE A 345 4.75 -24.11 8.92
N GLY A 346 5.71 -23.41 9.52
CA GLY A 346 7.01 -23.97 9.92
C GLY A 346 7.97 -22.90 10.41
N GLU A 347 8.92 -23.26 11.28
CA GLU A 347 9.95 -22.36 11.83
C GLU A 347 9.40 -21.02 12.37
N GLY A 348 8.24 -21.06 13.05
CA GLY A 348 7.59 -19.86 13.57
C GLY A 348 7.05 -18.91 12.49
N SER A 349 6.85 -19.41 11.28
CA SER A 349 6.40 -18.65 10.12
C SER A 349 5.18 -19.32 9.46
N PHE A 350 4.33 -18.51 8.84
CA PHE A 350 3.25 -18.96 7.97
C PHE A 350 2.91 -17.87 6.95
N VAL A 351 2.23 -18.26 5.87
CA VAL A 351 1.75 -17.35 4.84
C VAL A 351 0.23 -17.32 4.84
N PHE A 352 -0.33 -16.13 4.68
CA PHE A 352 -1.74 -15.88 4.42
C PHE A 352 -1.92 -15.27 3.04
N MET A 353 -2.74 -15.91 2.19
CA MET A 353 -3.09 -15.37 0.86
C MET A 353 -4.35 -14.53 1.00
N GLN A 354 -4.19 -13.20 1.04
CA GLN A 354 -5.27 -12.24 1.25
C GLN A 354 -6.30 -12.27 0.10
N ASP A 355 -7.59 -12.30 0.47
CA ASP A 355 -8.76 -12.39 -0.41
C ASP A 355 -8.64 -13.48 -1.47
N ALA A 356 -7.79 -14.46 -1.17
CA ALA A 356 -7.30 -15.52 -2.03
C ALA A 356 -6.95 -15.08 -3.47
N LYS A 357 -6.44 -13.86 -3.60
CA LYS A 357 -5.67 -13.44 -4.77
C LYS A 357 -4.31 -14.11 -4.68
N ASN A 358 -4.02 -15.04 -5.60
CA ASN A 358 -2.79 -15.83 -5.61
C ASN A 358 -1.52 -15.02 -5.99
N GLU A 359 -1.63 -13.69 -6.08
CA GLU A 359 -0.59 -12.78 -6.58
C GLU A 359 0.44 -12.39 -5.50
N ILE A 360 0.00 -12.07 -4.29
CA ILE A 360 0.87 -11.59 -3.21
C ILE A 360 0.59 -12.37 -1.93
N ALA A 361 1.65 -12.91 -1.35
CA ALA A 361 1.62 -13.73 -0.14
C ALA A 361 2.01 -12.88 1.07
N THR A 362 1.12 -12.72 2.05
CA THR A 362 1.49 -12.05 3.31
C THR A 362 2.12 -13.05 4.26
N LEU A 363 3.42 -12.92 4.46
CA LEU A 363 4.23 -13.69 5.38
C LEU A 363 4.12 -13.10 6.79
N PHE A 364 3.83 -13.99 7.73
CA PHE A 364 3.97 -13.77 9.17
C PHE A 364 5.16 -14.57 9.64
N THR A 365 6.18 -13.93 10.20
CA THR A 365 7.42 -14.59 10.59
C THR A 365 8.11 -13.88 11.74
N LYS A 366 8.92 -14.65 12.47
CA LYS A 366 9.89 -14.14 13.44
C LYS A 366 11.32 -14.15 12.96
N LEU A 367 11.56 -14.84 11.85
CA LEU A 367 12.89 -14.91 11.29
C LEU A 367 13.27 -13.51 10.82
N PRO A 368 14.55 -13.14 10.90
CA PRO A 368 15.01 -11.87 10.37
C PRO A 368 14.72 -11.81 8.87
N VAL A 369 14.02 -10.77 8.45
CA VAL A 369 13.69 -10.49 7.06
C VAL A 369 14.30 -9.16 6.66
N GLU A 370 14.97 -9.14 5.52
CA GLU A 370 15.41 -7.93 4.84
C GLU A 370 14.50 -7.67 3.64
N ILE A 371 14.02 -6.43 3.52
CA ILE A 371 13.27 -5.99 2.33
C ILE A 371 14.21 -6.01 1.13
N ASP A 372 13.70 -6.33 -0.05
CA ASP A 372 14.50 -6.46 -1.29
C ASP A 372 15.49 -7.63 -1.33
N LYS A 373 15.32 -8.60 -0.44
CA LYS A 373 16.12 -9.83 -0.41
C LYS A 373 15.25 -11.07 -0.54
N PRO A 374 15.77 -12.15 -1.16
CA PRO A 374 15.16 -13.46 -1.07
C PRO A 374 15.06 -13.93 0.39
N PHE A 375 14.04 -14.71 0.68
CA PHE A 375 13.82 -15.28 2.00
C PHE A 375 13.40 -16.74 1.86
N SER A 376 13.75 -17.60 2.82
CA SER A 376 13.27 -18.98 2.83
C SER A 376 13.27 -19.59 4.22
N TYR A 377 12.29 -20.45 4.47
CA TYR A 377 12.16 -21.18 5.73
C TYR A 377 11.64 -22.59 5.49
N LYS A 378 11.90 -23.51 6.42
CA LYS A 378 11.43 -24.89 6.34
C LYS A 378 9.95 -24.98 6.69
N VAL A 379 9.18 -25.56 5.79
CA VAL A 379 7.75 -25.79 5.99
C VAL A 379 7.52 -27.16 6.61
N ASN A 380 6.71 -27.21 7.67
CA ASN A 380 6.25 -28.47 8.26
C ASN A 380 4.89 -28.87 7.68
N LYS A 381 3.99 -27.90 7.50
CA LYS A 381 2.63 -28.12 6.99
C LYS A 381 2.33 -27.22 5.81
N ARG A 382 1.89 -27.81 4.69
CA ARG A 382 1.62 -27.10 3.44
C ARG A 382 0.44 -26.14 3.54
N THR A 383 -0.70 -26.61 4.04
CA THR A 383 -1.95 -25.83 4.09
C THR A 383 -2.75 -26.23 5.30
N VAL A 384 -3.59 -25.31 5.76
CA VAL A 384 -4.66 -25.58 6.73
C VAL A 384 -5.95 -25.87 5.96
N THR A 385 -6.69 -26.89 6.39
CA THR A 385 -8.02 -27.20 5.84
C THR A 385 -9.12 -27.28 6.90
N LYS A 386 -8.76 -27.36 8.19
CA LYS A 386 -9.69 -27.44 9.30
C LYS A 386 -9.36 -26.43 10.39
N ILE A 387 -10.35 -26.00 11.18
CA ILE A 387 -10.11 -24.99 12.21
C ILE A 387 -9.24 -25.52 13.35
N SER A 388 -9.29 -26.81 13.70
CA SER A 388 -8.45 -27.38 14.76
C SER A 388 -6.96 -27.18 14.49
N GLU A 389 -6.55 -27.26 13.22
CA GLU A 389 -5.17 -27.11 12.77
C GLU A 389 -4.66 -25.67 12.90
N LEU A 390 -5.57 -24.69 12.79
CA LEU A 390 -5.28 -23.27 12.92
C LEU A 390 -5.39 -22.81 14.37
N LEU A 391 -6.51 -23.10 15.00
CA LEU A 391 -6.87 -22.54 16.30
C LEU A 391 -6.00 -23.08 17.43
N THR A 392 -5.47 -24.30 17.28
CA THR A 392 -4.53 -24.90 18.25
C THR A 392 -3.07 -24.57 17.95
N PHE A 393 -2.77 -24.00 16.78
CA PHE A 393 -1.43 -23.54 16.46
C PHE A 393 -1.04 -22.44 17.44
N LYS A 394 0.14 -22.58 18.03
CA LYS A 394 0.74 -21.57 18.91
C LYS A 394 1.75 -20.80 18.08
N PRO A 395 1.42 -19.61 17.55
CA PRO A 395 2.45 -18.75 17.00
C PRO A 395 3.43 -18.48 18.12
N ILE A 396 4.72 -18.61 17.82
CA ILE A 396 5.74 -18.20 18.77
C ILE A 396 5.46 -16.70 19.03
N GLN A 397 5.45 -16.21 20.29
CA GLN A 397 5.25 -14.78 20.64
C GLN A 397 6.53 -14.00 20.86
#